data_AF-A0A1G9G451-F1
#
_entry.id   AF-A0A1G9G451-F1
#
_cell.length_a   1.000
_cell.length_b   1.000
_cell.length_c   1.000
_cell.angle_alpha   90.00
_cell.angle_beta   90.00
_cell.angle_gamma   90.00
#
_symmetry.space_group_name_H-M   'P 1'
#
loop_
_entity.id
_entity.type
_entity.pdbx_description
1 polymer ?
#
loop_
_entity_poly.entity_id
_entity_poly.type
_entity_poly.pdbx_seq_one_letter_code
_entity_poly.pdbx_strand_id
1 'polypeptide(L)' 'MNKKIFWLIAYVATGAGMMGEALLKKGDGFTIAVLGIGALFYAVTLRDHYKELKG' A
#
# COMPACT_ATOMS: atom_id res chain seq x y z
N MET A 1 16.79 -0.85 14.50
CA MET A 1 15.53 -0.64 13.73
C MET A 1 14.47 -1.56 14.30
N ASN A 2 13.37 -1.02 14.83
CA ASN A 2 12.31 -1.83 15.42
C ASN A 2 11.74 -2.80 14.38
N LYS A 3 11.70 -4.11 14.68
CA LYS A 3 11.14 -5.16 13.79
C LYS A 3 9.78 -4.75 13.21
N LYS A 4 8.97 -4.02 13.98
CA LYS A 4 7.67 -3.50 13.56
C LYS A 4 7.73 -2.50 12.38
N ILE A 5 8.72 -1.60 12.35
CA ILE A 5 8.94 -0.66 11.25
C ILE A 5 9.41 -1.39 9.99
N PHE A 6 10.24 -2.43 10.15
CA PHE A 6 10.66 -3.27 9.03
C PHE A 6 9.46 -3.97 8.37
N TRP A 7 8.57 -4.57 9.17
CA TRP A 7 7.34 -5.19 8.66
C TRP A 7 6.40 -4.18 7.99
N LEU A 8 6.31 -2.96 8.52
CA LEU A 8 5.53 -1.89 7.90
C LEU A 8 6.08 -1.52 6.51
N ILE A 9 7.40 -1.36 6.39
CA ILE A 9 8.04 -1.04 5.10
C ILE A 9 7.89 -2.21 4.11
N ALA A 10 8.05 -3.45 4.57
CA ALA A 10 7.84 -4.63 3.73
C ALA A 10 6.40 -4.75 3.24
N TYR A 11 5.42 -4.45 4.11
CA TYR A 11 4.02 -4.36 3.73
C TYR A 11 3.83 -3.30 2.63
N VAL A 12 4.32 -2.07 2.84
CA VAL A 12 4.29 -0.93 1.88
C VAL A 12 4.83 -1.36 0.52
N ALA A 13 6.04 -1.92 0.51
CA ALA A 13 6.72 -2.32 -0.71
C ALA A 13 5.94 -3.41 -1.47
N THR A 14 5.34 -4.35 -0.75
CA THR A 14 4.55 -5.44 -1.35
C THR A 14 3.24 -4.90 -1.94
N GLY A 15 2.52 -4.06 -1.19
CA GLY A 15 1.26 -3.46 -1.65
C GLY A 15 1.47 -2.55 -2.87
N ALA A 16 2.46 -1.66 -2.81
CA ALA A 16 2.81 -0.79 -3.93
C ALA A 16 3.32 -1.58 -5.14
N GLY A 17 4.11 -2.63 -4.93
CA GLY A 17 4.61 -3.51 -5.99
C GLY A 17 3.49 -4.24 -6.73
N MET A 18 2.55 -4.84 -6.00
CA MET A 18 1.39 -5.52 -6.59
C MET A 18 0.48 -4.56 -7.37
N MET A 19 0.22 -3.36 -6.81
CA MET A 19 -0.58 -2.34 -7.50
C MET A 19 0.11 -1.82 -8.76
N GLY A 20 1.43 -1.61 -8.70
CA GLY A 20 2.25 -1.21 -9.85
C GLY A 20 2.29 -2.28 -10.95
N GLU A 21 2.43 -3.55 -10.60
CA GLU A 21 2.39 -4.65 -11.56
C GLU A 21 1.01 -4.76 -12.23
N ALA A 22 -0.06 -4.61 -11.45
CA ALA A 22 -1.43 -4.64 -11.96
C ALA A 22 -1.71 -3.48 -12.93
N LEU A 23 -1.19 -2.27 -12.64
CA LEU A 23 -1.24 -1.11 -13.54
C LEU A 23 -0.50 -1.37 -14.86
N LEU A 24 0.68 -1.97 -14.80
CA LEU A 24 1.51 -2.24 -15.99
C LEU A 24 0.92 -3.34 -16.89
N LYS A 25 0.27 -4.36 -16.30
CA LYS A 25 -0.28 -5.50 -17.05
C LYS A 25 -1.71 -5.28 -17.56
N LYS A 26 -2.53 -4.51 -16.85
CA LYS A 26 -3.96 -4.31 -17.15
C LYS A 26 -4.34 -2.84 -17.03
N GLY A 27 -3.65 -1.97 -17.77
CA GLY A 27 -3.90 -0.52 -17.82
C GLY A 27 -5.27 -0.11 -18.41
N ASP A 28 -6.32 -0.87 -18.17
CA ASP A 28 -7.70 -0.48 -18.44
C ASP A 28 -8.17 0.51 -17.38
N GLY A 29 -8.94 1.53 -17.79
CA GLY A 29 -9.42 2.61 -16.92
C GLY A 29 -10.18 2.13 -15.68
N PHE A 30 -10.85 0.98 -15.77
CA PHE A 30 -11.53 0.34 -14.64
C PHE A 30 -10.54 -0.18 -13.58
N THR A 31 -9.44 -0.81 -14.00
CA THR A 31 -8.40 -1.29 -13.09
C THR A 31 -7.70 -0.14 -12.39
N ILE A 32 -7.45 0.97 -13.08
CA ILE A 32 -6.89 2.19 -12.49
C ILE A 32 -7.83 2.75 -11.42
N ALA A 33 -9.13 2.82 -11.69
CA ALA A 33 -10.11 3.32 -10.74
C ALA A 33 -10.18 2.46 -9.46
N VAL A 34 -10.20 1.13 -9.61
CA VAL A 34 -10.21 0.18 -8.48
C VAL A 34 -8.91 0.27 -7.68
N LEU A 35 -7.75 0.30 -8.36
CA LEU A 35 -6.45 0.43 -7.70
C LEU A 35 -6.28 1.79 -7.02
N GLY A 36 -6.84 2.86 -7.57
CA GLY A 36 -6.84 4.19 -6.96
C GLY A 36 -7.60 4.22 -5.62
N ILE A 37 -8.78 3.62 -5.57
CA ILE A 37 -9.54 3.47 -4.31
C ILE A 37 -8.77 2.56 -3.35
N GLY A 38 -8.22 1.45 -3.82
CA GLY A 38 -7.40 0.54 -3.01
C GLY A 38 -6.18 1.25 -2.40
N ALA A 39 -5.50 2.10 -3.16
CA ALA A 39 -4.35 2.88 -2.71
C ALA A 39 -4.73 3.91 -1.62
N LEU A 40 -5.92 4.51 -1.69
CA LEU A 40 -6.42 5.41 -0.65
C LEU A 40 -6.64 4.68 0.68
N PHE A 41 -7.36 3.55 0.66
CA PHE A 41 -7.55 2.73 1.85
C PHE A 41 -6.22 2.23 2.41
N TYR A 42 -5.32 1.81 1.52
CA TYR A 42 -3.99 1.36 1.88
C TYR A 42 -3.19 2.43 2.63
N ALA A 43 -3.20 3.67 2.14
CA ALA A 43 -2.53 4.80 2.78
C ALA A 43 -3.14 5.17 4.14
N VAL A 44 -4.47 5.08 4.28
CA VAL A 44 -5.17 5.32 5.56
C VAL A 44 -4.75 4.28 6.60
N THR A 45 -4.82 2.98 6.26
CA THR A 45 -4.42 1.90 7.16
C THR A 45 -2.95 2.01 7.57
N LEU A 46 -2.09 2.40 6.63
CA LEU A 46 -0.67 2.62 6.90
C LEU A 46 -0.41 3.75 7.88
N ARG A 47 -1.18 4.84 7.77
CA ARG A 47 -1.09 5.98 8.69
C ARG A 47 -1.52 5.57 10.10
N ASP A 48 -2.57 4.77 10.23
CA ASP A 48 -3.05 4.30 11.53
C ASP A 48 -2.07 3.31 12.17
N HIS A 49 -1.56 2.34 11.42
CA HIS A 49 -0.48 1.47 11.89
C HIS A 49 0.78 2.25 12.27
N TYR A 50 1.17 3.25 11.49
CA TYR A 50 2.35 4.06 11.82
C TYR A 50 2.15 4.86 13.12
N LYS A 51 0.94 5.36 13.38
CA LYS A 51 0.60 6.02 14.66
C LYS A 51 0.67 5.03 15.82
N GLU A 52 0.10 3.83 15.69
CA GLU A 52 0.20 2.76 16.72
C GLU A 52 1.64 2.32 16.98
N LEU A 53 2.53 2.42 15.99
CA LEU A 53 3.94 2.06 16.12
C LEU A 53 4.81 3.16 16.73
N LYS A 54 4.32 4.40 16.73
CA LYS A 54 5.04 5.59 17.22
C LYS A 54 4.52 6.07 18.59
N GLY A 55 3.26 5.77 18.92
CA GLY A 55 2.68 5.93 20.26
C GLY A 55 3.14 4.82 21.20
#